data_AF-A0A7C3QG14-F1
#
_entry.id   AF-A0A7C3QG14-F1
#
_cell.length_a   1.000
_cell.length_b   1.000
_cell.length_c   1.000
_cell.angle_alpha   90.00
_cell.angle_beta   90.00
_cell.angle_gamma   90.00
#
_symmetry.space_group_name_H-M   'P 1'
#
loop_
_entity.id
_entity.type
_entity.pdbx_description
1 polymer ?
#
loop_
_entity_poly.entity_id
_entity_poly.type
_entity_poly.pdbx_seq_one_letter_code
_entity_poly.pdbx_strand_id
1 'polypeptide(L)'
;MSENNERMEALRAWLAGCLDSESFVLAPASADASFRRYFRVRDGERTLIVMDAPPGKEDCRPFIAVARAFGDAGLNVPEILASDVEHGFLLLSDLGDRQYLQVL
;
A
#
# COMPACT_ATOMS: atom_id res chain seq x y z
N MET A 1 18.56 10.92 -13.16
CA MET A 1 17.69 10.56 -12.03
C MET A 1 17.29 9.11 -12.21
N SER A 2 17.28 8.29 -11.16
CA SER A 2 16.96 6.87 -11.29
C SER A 2 15.43 6.67 -11.35
N GLU A 3 14.97 5.70 -12.14
CA GLU A 3 13.55 5.29 -12.28
C GLU A 3 12.84 5.13 -10.92
N ASN A 4 13.59 4.69 -9.91
CA ASN A 4 13.09 4.50 -8.56
C ASN A 4 12.69 5.82 -7.85
N ASN A 5 13.35 6.93 -8.17
CA ASN A 5 13.07 8.24 -7.60
C ASN A 5 11.77 8.82 -8.18
N GLU A 6 11.61 8.75 -9.50
CA GLU A 6 10.39 9.22 -10.19
C GLU A 6 9.16 8.46 -9.72
N ARG A 7 9.29 7.14 -9.51
CA ARG A 7 8.22 6.30 -8.95
C ARG A 7 7.82 6.74 -7.53
N MET A 8 8.81 7.06 -6.70
CA MET A 8 8.58 7.54 -5.33
C MET A 8 7.91 8.91 -5.31
N GLU A 9 8.27 9.81 -6.22
CA GLU A 9 7.64 11.12 -6.38
C GLU A 9 6.17 10.97 -6.81
N ALA A 10 5.88 10.12 -7.81
CA ALA A 10 4.52 9.82 -8.24
C ALA A 10 3.66 9.22 -7.11
N LEU A 11 4.23 8.28 -6.34
CA LEU A 11 3.56 7.70 -5.18
C LEU A 11 3.21 8.75 -4.13
N ARG A 12 4.15 9.67 -3.82
CA ARG A 12 3.93 10.75 -2.86
C ARG A 12 2.86 11.73 -3.32
N ALA A 13 2.89 12.13 -4.60
CA ALA A 13 1.88 13.03 -5.16
C ALA A 13 0.47 12.41 -5.10
N TRP A 14 0.35 11.12 -5.45
CA TRP A 14 -0.91 10.40 -5.36
C TRP A 14 -1.42 10.28 -3.91
N LEU A 15 -0.53 9.97 -2.96
CA LEU A 15 -0.88 9.91 -1.55
C LEU A 15 -1.32 11.26 -0.99
N ALA A 16 -0.67 12.35 -1.39
CA ALA A 16 -1.07 13.68 -0.95
C ALA A 16 -2.51 14.01 -1.35
N GLY A 17 -2.91 13.62 -2.56
CA GLY A 17 -4.31 13.74 -3.00
C GLY A 17 -5.29 12.81 -2.26
N CYS A 18 -4.84 11.60 -1.87
CA CYS A 18 -5.69 10.66 -1.12
C CYS A 18 -5.88 11.06 0.35
N LEU A 19 -4.87 11.69 0.96
CA LEU A 19 -4.86 12.06 2.37
C LEU A 19 -5.22 13.54 2.61
N ASP A 20 -5.31 14.35 1.56
CA ASP A 20 -5.45 15.81 1.64
C ASP A 20 -4.35 16.43 2.54
N SER A 21 -3.14 15.86 2.47
CA SER A 21 -2.01 16.19 3.36
C SER A 21 -0.69 15.80 2.72
N GLU A 22 0.32 16.66 2.87
CA GLU A 22 1.72 16.36 2.51
C GLU A 22 2.56 15.94 3.71
N SER A 23 1.98 15.98 4.92
CA SER A 23 2.68 15.80 6.19
C SER A 23 2.73 14.34 6.65
N PHE A 24 3.00 13.42 5.72
CA PHE A 24 3.11 11.98 6.00
C PHE A 24 4.53 11.44 5.82
N VAL A 25 4.85 10.40 6.57
CA VAL A 25 6.15 9.70 6.49
C VAL A 25 5.95 8.32 5.90
N LEU A 26 6.84 7.94 4.97
CA LEU A 26 6.89 6.61 4.37
C LEU A 26 8.05 5.81 4.95
N ALA A 27 7.79 4.58 5.37
CA ALA A 27 8.80 3.61 5.78
C ALA A 27 8.54 2.25 5.10
N PRO A 28 9.56 1.48 4.71
CA PRO A 28 9.33 0.13 4.18
C PRO A 28 8.55 -0.75 5.16
N ALA A 29 7.53 -1.47 4.67
CA ALA A 29 6.68 -2.36 5.48
C ALA A 29 6.95 -3.86 5.26
N SER A 30 7.36 -4.23 4.04
CA SER A 30 7.79 -5.60 3.71
C SER A 30 8.95 -5.57 2.72
N ALA A 31 9.87 -6.53 2.86
CA ALA A 31 10.95 -6.79 1.92
C ALA A 31 10.65 -7.97 0.97
N ASP A 32 9.55 -8.70 1.19
CA ASP A 32 9.17 -9.88 0.42
C ASP A 32 7.84 -9.63 -0.30
N ALA A 33 7.92 -9.11 -1.51
CA ALA A 33 6.75 -8.62 -2.26
C ALA A 33 6.91 -8.72 -3.78
N SER A 34 7.73 -9.65 -4.29
CA SER A 34 8.02 -9.78 -5.73
C SER A 34 8.44 -8.43 -6.35
N PHE A 35 7.71 -7.93 -7.35
CA PHE A 35 7.92 -6.60 -7.95
C PHE A 35 7.16 -5.49 -7.22
N ARG A 36 6.19 -5.83 -6.37
CA ARG A 36 5.45 -4.86 -5.56
C ARG A 36 6.31 -4.42 -4.39
N ARG A 37 6.02 -3.22 -3.88
CA ARG A 37 6.63 -2.69 -2.68
C ARG A 37 5.54 -2.21 -1.75
N TYR A 38 5.74 -2.42 -0.45
CA TYR A 38 4.83 -1.94 0.57
C TYR A 38 5.55 -0.92 1.43
N PHE A 39 4.93 0.25 1.59
CA PHE A 39 5.37 1.27 2.51
C PHE A 39 4.29 1.51 3.55
N ARG A 40 4.67 1.57 4.82
CA ARG A 40 3.82 2.09 5.87
C ARG A 40 3.82 3.60 5.78
N VAL A 41 2.63 4.17 5.65
CA VAL A 41 2.37 5.60 5.73
C VAL A 41 2.01 5.93 7.17
N ARG A 42 2.67 6.93 7.75
CA ARG A 42 2.26 7.56 9.01
C ARG A 42 1.75 8.96 8.73
N ASP A 43 0.51 9.21 9.10
CA ASP A 43 -0.17 10.50 8.99
C ASP A 43 -0.76 10.85 10.37
N GLY A 44 0.00 11.64 11.15
CA GLY A 44 -0.26 11.82 12.58
C GLY A 44 -0.19 10.49 13.35
N GLU A 45 -1.26 10.16 14.09
CA GLU A 45 -1.40 8.88 14.82
C GLU A 45 -1.92 7.73 13.93
N ARG A 46 -2.42 8.05 12.72
CA ARG A 46 -2.97 7.06 11.80
C ARG A 46 -1.85 6.37 11.04
N THR A 47 -1.96 5.05 10.89
CA THR A 47 -1.09 4.27 10.01
C THR A 47 -1.89 3.61 8.90
N LEU A 48 -1.27 3.55 7.71
CA LEU A 48 -1.82 2.97 6.50
C LEU A 48 -0.71 2.20 5.78
N ILE A 49 -1.08 1.32 4.86
CA ILE A 49 -0.12 0.67 3.96
C ILE A 49 -0.39 1.16 2.55
N VAL A 50 0.64 1.63 1.87
CA VAL A 50 0.59 1.87 0.43
C VAL A 50 1.33 0.75 -0.29
N MET A 51 0.68 0.18 -1.30
CA MET A 51 1.26 -0.76 -2.24
C MET A 51 1.64 -0.03 -3.52
N ASP A 52 2.88 -0.19 -3.97
CA ASP A 52 3.38 0.20 -5.27
C ASP A 52 3.65 -1.06 -6.10
N ALA A 53 2.80 -1.34 -7.08
CA ALA A 53 2.99 -2.39 -8.08
C ALA A 53 3.28 -1.74 -9.45
N PRO A 54 4.54 -1.68 -9.91
CA PRO A 54 4.90 -1.02 -11.15
C PRO A 54 4.06 -1.51 -12.36
N PRO A 55 3.42 -0.61 -13.12
CA PRO A 55 2.65 -0.97 -14.31
C PRO A 55 3.49 -1.80 -15.28
N GLY A 56 2.86 -2.80 -15.91
CA GLY A 56 3.53 -3.70 -16.85
C GLY A 56 4.40 -4.80 -16.20
N LYS A 57 4.72 -4.69 -14.90
CA LYS A 57 5.33 -5.79 -14.13
C LYS A 57 4.28 -6.59 -13.37
N GLU A 58 3.25 -5.91 -12.84
CA GLU A 58 2.27 -6.57 -11.98
C GLU A 58 0.89 -5.88 -12.00
N ASP A 59 -0.19 -6.66 -12.10
CA ASP A 59 -1.57 -6.14 -12.11
C ASP A 59 -2.14 -6.08 -10.67
N CYS A 60 -2.75 -4.94 -10.33
CA CYS A 60 -3.44 -4.73 -9.06
C CYS A 60 -4.84 -5.37 -9.03
N ARG A 61 -5.48 -5.60 -10.19
CA ARG A 61 -6.87 -6.08 -10.25
C ARG A 61 -7.08 -7.44 -9.56
N PRO A 62 -6.20 -8.45 -9.73
CA PRO A 62 -6.32 -9.71 -9.00
C PRO A 62 -6.22 -9.53 -7.49
N PHE A 63 -5.31 -8.66 -7.03
CA PHE A 63 -5.18 -8.33 -5.60
C PHE A 63 -6.48 -7.71 -5.07
N ILE A 64 -7.04 -6.74 -5.79
CA ILE A 64 -8.30 -6.07 -5.43
C ILE A 64 -9.45 -7.07 -5.34
N ALA A 65 -9.58 -7.97 -6.32
CA ALA A 65 -10.63 -8.96 -6.36
C ALA A 65 -10.56 -9.91 -5.15
N VAL A 66 -9.36 -10.41 -4.82
CA VAL A 66 -9.15 -11.32 -3.68
C VAL A 66 -9.37 -10.60 -2.35
N ALA A 67 -8.82 -9.39 -2.18
CA ALA A 67 -8.99 -8.59 -0.98
C ALA A 67 -10.48 -8.32 -0.69
N ARG A 68 -11.26 -7.95 -1.72
CA ARG A 68 -12.72 -7.78 -1.60
C ARG A 68 -13.43 -9.08 -1.26
N ALA A 69 -13.14 -10.18 -1.96
CA ALA A 69 -13.78 -11.47 -1.71
C ALA A 69 -13.54 -11.96 -0.27
N PHE A 70 -12.34 -11.77 0.27
CA PHE A 70 -12.03 -12.13 1.67
C PHE A 70 -12.69 -11.18 2.67
N GLY A 71 -12.71 -9.87 2.38
CA GLY A 71 -13.42 -8.89 3.20
C GLY A 71 -14.93 -9.17 3.27
N ASP A 72 -15.56 -9.47 2.14
CA ASP A 72 -16.98 -9.81 2.04
C ASP A 72 -17.32 -11.11 2.81
N ALA A 73 -16.36 -12.02 2.93
CA ALA A 73 -16.46 -13.23 3.73
C ALA A 73 -16.18 -13.00 5.24
N GLY A 74 -15.91 -11.77 5.66
CA GLY A 74 -15.67 -11.41 7.06
C GLY A 74 -14.27 -11.76 7.60
N LEU A 75 -13.30 -12.02 6.71
CA LEU A 75 -11.92 -12.25 7.13
C LEU A 75 -11.24 -10.92 7.50
N ASN A 76 -10.31 -10.98 8.45
CA ASN A 76 -9.49 -9.84 8.85
C ASN A 76 -8.37 -9.60 7.82
N VAL A 77 -8.71 -8.90 6.73
CA VAL A 77 -7.79 -8.54 5.64
C VAL A 77 -7.67 -7.01 5.52
N PRO A 78 -6.60 -6.48 4.90
CA PRO A 78 -6.50 -5.05 4.64
C PRO A 78 -7.64 -4.56 3.75
N GLU A 79 -8.32 -3.51 4.17
CA GLU A 79 -9.36 -2.83 3.39
C GLU A 79 -8.72 -1.95 2.32
N ILE A 80 -9.32 -1.89 1.13
CA ILE A 80 -8.86 -0.99 0.06
C ILE A 80 -9.56 0.36 0.22
N LEU A 81 -8.80 1.37 0.62
CA LEU A 81 -9.28 2.72 0.89
C LEU A 81 -9.27 3.60 -0.37
N ALA A 82 -8.25 3.44 -1.22
CA ALA A 82 -8.13 4.11 -2.51
C ALA A 82 -7.31 3.25 -3.49
N SER A 83 -7.53 3.47 -4.79
CA SER A 83 -6.81 2.75 -5.83
C SER A 83 -6.58 3.62 -7.06
N ASP A 84 -5.35 3.64 -7.56
CA ASP A 84 -4.99 4.11 -8.89
C ASP A 84 -4.38 2.93 -9.64
N VAL A 85 -5.24 2.16 -10.31
CA VAL A 85 -4.85 0.93 -10.99
C VAL A 85 -4.01 1.23 -12.23
N GLU A 86 -4.19 2.38 -12.86
CA GLU A 86 -3.42 2.77 -14.05
C GLU A 86 -1.95 2.99 -13.70
N HIS A 87 -1.69 3.67 -12.58
CA HIS A 87 -0.34 3.87 -12.07
C HIS A 87 0.11 2.77 -11.11
N GLY A 88 -0.74 1.79 -10.78
CA GLY A 88 -0.38 0.64 -9.96
C GLY A 88 -0.21 0.95 -8.46
N PHE A 89 -1.00 1.87 -7.92
CA PHE A 89 -0.99 2.24 -6.50
C PHE A 89 -2.26 1.81 -5.79
N LEU A 90 -2.13 1.23 -4.60
CA LEU A 90 -3.25 0.95 -3.69
C LEU A 90 -2.96 1.50 -2.30
N LEU A 91 -3.97 2.10 -1.68
CA LEU A 91 -3.95 2.53 -0.28
C LEU A 91 -4.81 1.59 0.52
N LEU A 92 -4.21 0.99 1.55
CA LEU A 92 -4.79 -0.07 2.35
C LEU A 92 -4.85 0.33 3.82
N SER A 93 -5.78 -0.25 4.57
CA SER A 93 -5.72 -0.21 6.04
C SER A 93 -4.48 -0.95 6.54
N ASP A 94 -3.94 -0.53 7.69
CA ASP A 94 -2.80 -1.18 8.33
C ASP A 94 -3.31 -2.14 9.42
N LEU A 95 -2.94 -3.42 9.32
CA LEU A 95 -3.28 -4.44 10.32
C LEU A 95 -2.32 -4.43 11.53
N GLY A 96 -1.34 -3.52 11.54
CA GLY A 96 -0.34 -3.40 12.58
C GLY A 96 0.99 -4.05 12.20
N ASP A 97 1.91 -4.09 13.15
CA ASP A 97 3.29 -4.54 12.97
C ASP A 97 3.66 -5.80 13.77
N ARG A 98 2.75 -6.28 14.62
CA ARG A 98 2.97 -7.50 15.41
C ARG A 98 2.79 -8.74 14.55
N GLN A 99 3.88 -9.39 14.23
CA GLN A 99 3.85 -10.69 13.55
C GLN A 99 3.51 -11.80 14.55
N TYR A 100 2.68 -12.77 14.13
CA TYR A 100 2.36 -13.94 14.95
C TYR A 100 3.62 -14.73 15.39
N LEU A 101 4.67 -14.73 14.56
CA LEU A 101 5.94 -15.38 14.88
C LEU A 101 6.66 -14.76 16.09
N GLN A 102 6.42 -13.49 16.40
CA GLN A 102 7.08 -12.79 17.51
C GLN A 102 6.37 -12.97 18.86
N VAL A 103 5.18 -13.59 18.86
CA VAL A 103 4.36 -13.78 20.07
C VAL A 103 4.28 -15.24 20.53
N LEU A 104 5.06 -16.13 19.90
CA LEU A 104 5.28 -17.52 20.31
C LEU A 104 6.66 -17.67 20.96
#